data_AF-A0A7R9MTE2-F1
#
_entry.id   AF-A0A7R9MTE2-F1
#
_cell.length_a   1.000
_cell.length_b   1.000
_cell.length_c   1.000
_cell.angle_alpha   90.00
_cell.angle_beta   90.00
_cell.angle_gamma   90.00
#
_symmetry.space_group_name_H-M   'P 1'
#
loop_
_entity.id
_entity.type
_entity.pdbx_description
1 polymer ?
#
loop_
_entity_poly.entity_id
_entity_poly.type
_entity_poly.pdbx_seq_one_letter_code
_entity_poly.pdbx_strand_id
1 'polypeptide(L)'
;SNPWVTTPPVPPLTANGDIVDYLSESVDYKSDAKKLREQLDSEAMDLEEDLELKPDPLVGIDSAELVIDATLEMPYDVLLTKVDIEYGVYGLYNFYKMQIIEHKAKDLVLLFTRWGRVGDTGQYQKTPFATAEAAVAEFKKIFKAKS
;
A
#
# COMPACT_ATOMS: atom_id res chain seq x y z
N SER A 1 -26.97 5.43 -55.36
CA SER A 1 -27.62 4.91 -54.15
C SER A 1 -26.53 4.71 -53.10
N ASN A 2 -26.53 5.47 -52.01
CA ASN A 2 -25.42 5.46 -51.04
C ASN A 2 -25.79 4.55 -49.83
N PRO A 3 -25.01 3.51 -49.50
CA PRO A 3 -25.41 2.47 -48.55
C PRO A 3 -25.22 2.83 -47.06
N TRP A 4 -24.89 4.08 -46.73
CA TRP A 4 -24.47 4.50 -45.38
C TRP A 4 -25.47 5.37 -44.62
N VAL A 5 -26.71 5.53 -45.11
CA VAL A 5 -27.75 6.25 -44.37
C VAL A 5 -28.59 5.25 -43.60
N THR A 6 -28.06 4.74 -42.48
CA THR A 6 -28.88 4.06 -41.48
C THR A 6 -29.53 5.14 -40.61
N THR A 7 -30.83 5.35 -40.79
CA THR A 7 -31.59 6.25 -39.91
C THR A 7 -31.46 5.78 -38.46
N PRO A 8 -31.19 6.68 -37.49
CA PRO A 8 -31.14 6.29 -36.08
C PRO A 8 -32.48 5.68 -35.66
N PRO A 9 -32.49 4.67 -34.77
CA PRO A 9 -33.72 4.03 -34.32
C PRO A 9 -34.64 5.08 -33.69
N VAL A 10 -35.89 5.11 -34.15
CA VAL A 10 -36.91 6.03 -33.63
C VAL A 10 -37.18 5.64 -32.17
N PRO A 11 -37.10 6.57 -31.21
CA PRO A 11 -37.39 6.26 -29.82
C PRO A 11 -38.84 5.77 -29.68
N PRO A 12 -39.11 4.83 -28.76
CA PRO A 12 -40.46 4.36 -28.50
C PRO A 12 -41.35 5.53 -28.05
N LEU A 13 -42.64 5.47 -28.42
CA LEU A 13 -43.65 6.43 -27.99
C LEU A 13 -44.35 5.89 -26.74
N THR A 14 -44.77 6.79 -25.85
CA THR A 14 -45.68 6.46 -24.75
C THR A 14 -47.07 6.09 -25.30
N ALA A 15 -47.94 5.50 -24.47
CA ALA A 15 -49.29 5.12 -24.87
C ALA A 15 -50.16 6.29 -25.39
N ASN A 16 -49.76 7.53 -25.13
CA ASN A 16 -50.42 8.75 -25.59
C ASN A 16 -49.78 9.37 -26.84
N GLY A 17 -48.75 8.73 -27.42
CA GLY A 17 -48.08 9.20 -28.65
C GLY A 17 -46.95 10.20 -28.44
N ASP A 18 -46.50 10.41 -27.20
CA ASP A 18 -45.37 11.31 -26.89
C ASP A 18 -44.04 10.56 -26.95
N ILE A 19 -42.98 11.25 -27.39
CA ILE A 19 -41.61 10.71 -27.38
C ILE A 19 -41.21 10.45 -25.93
N VAL A 20 -40.68 9.24 -25.65
CA VAL A 20 -40.14 8.91 -24.33
C VAL A 20 -38.96 9.83 -24.02
N ASP A 21 -39.19 10.78 -23.12
CA ASP A 21 -38.17 11.73 -22.66
C ASP A 21 -37.23 11.01 -21.68
N TYR A 22 -36.15 10.45 -22.23
CA TYR A 22 -35.05 9.86 -21.46
C TYR A 22 -34.33 10.86 -20.55
N LEU A 23 -34.66 12.16 -20.60
CA LEU A 23 -34.06 13.20 -19.76
C LEU A 23 -34.93 13.58 -18.54
N SER A 24 -36.06 12.90 -18.32
CA SER A 24 -37.01 13.23 -17.25
C SER A 24 -36.65 12.73 -15.85
N GLU A 25 -35.55 11.98 -15.70
CA GLU A 25 -34.97 11.72 -14.38
C GLU A 25 -34.05 12.89 -14.02
N SER A 26 -34.52 13.77 -13.12
CA SER A 26 -33.69 14.84 -12.59
C SER A 26 -32.50 14.22 -11.83
N VAL A 27 -31.35 14.11 -12.48
CA VAL A 27 -30.11 13.61 -11.88
C VAL A 27 -29.73 14.55 -10.73
N ASP A 28 -29.90 14.09 -9.49
CA ASP A 28 -29.51 14.85 -8.28
C ASP A 28 -28.00 14.78 -8.08
N TYR A 29 -27.29 15.55 -8.90
CA TYR A 29 -25.85 15.69 -8.87
C TYR A 29 -25.30 16.12 -7.49
N LYS A 30 -26.11 16.78 -6.65
CA LYS A 30 -25.66 17.20 -5.30
C LYS A 30 -25.64 16.02 -4.35
N SER A 31 -26.69 15.20 -4.36
CA SER A 31 -26.73 13.96 -3.58
C SER A 31 -25.60 13.03 -4.03
N ASP A 32 -25.42 12.84 -5.33
CA ASP A 32 -24.40 11.91 -5.85
C ASP A 32 -22.98 12.41 -5.58
N ALA A 33 -22.73 13.72 -5.72
CA ALA A 33 -21.44 14.32 -5.35
C ALA A 33 -21.16 14.21 -3.85
N LYS A 34 -22.19 14.33 -3.00
CA LYS A 34 -22.03 14.18 -1.54
C LYS A 34 -21.68 12.73 -1.19
N LYS A 35 -22.42 11.76 -1.74
CA LYS A 35 -22.14 10.32 -1.54
C LYS A 35 -20.73 9.96 -2.00
N LEU A 36 -20.30 10.46 -3.16
CA LEU A 36 -18.96 10.22 -3.67
C LEU A 36 -17.87 10.78 -2.74
N ARG A 37 -18.06 11.98 -2.17
CA ARG A 37 -17.12 12.54 -1.20
C ARG A 37 -17.05 11.71 0.07
N GLU A 38 -18.19 11.30 0.61
CA GLU A 38 -18.24 10.43 1.79
C GLU A 38 -17.58 9.07 1.53
N GLN A 39 -17.78 8.49 0.34
CA GLN A 39 -17.10 7.26 -0.08
C GLN A 39 -15.58 7.45 -0.20
N LEU A 40 -15.13 8.55 -0.80
CA LEU A 40 -13.70 8.87 -0.90
C LEU A 40 -13.08 9.12 0.48
N ASP A 41 -13.78 9.82 1.37
CA ASP A 41 -13.32 10.08 2.74
C ASP A 41 -13.26 8.77 3.55
N SER A 42 -14.25 7.88 3.44
CA SER A 42 -14.20 6.56 4.09
C SER A 42 -13.10 5.68 3.52
N GLU A 43 -12.94 5.65 2.20
CA GLU A 43 -11.89 4.87 1.55
C GLU A 43 -10.50 5.40 1.91
N ALA A 44 -10.34 6.73 2.03
CA ALA A 44 -9.11 7.34 2.52
C ALA A 44 -8.82 6.96 3.98
N MET A 45 -9.82 6.95 4.86
CA MET A 45 -9.67 6.49 6.25
C MET A 45 -9.30 5.00 6.33
N ASP A 46 -9.95 4.13 5.55
CA ASP A 46 -9.65 2.70 5.51
C ASP A 46 -8.22 2.44 5.00
N LEU A 47 -7.78 3.20 3.98
CA LEU A 47 -6.39 3.15 3.49
C LEU A 47 -5.38 3.65 4.52
N GLU A 48 -5.72 4.66 5.32
CA GLU A 48 -4.90 5.13 6.44
C GLU A 48 -4.79 4.08 7.55
N GLU A 49 -5.87 3.33 7.83
CA GLU A 49 -5.88 2.23 8.82
C GLU A 49 -5.04 1.03 8.34
N ASP A 50 -5.09 0.68 7.05
CA ASP A 50 -4.22 -0.35 6.46
C ASP A 50 -2.74 0.07 6.40
N LEU A 51 -2.46 1.39 6.42
CA LEU A 51 -1.12 1.95 6.53
C LEU A 51 -0.60 1.96 7.97
N GLU A 52 -1.36 1.47 8.95
CA GLU A 52 -0.84 1.30 10.31
C GLU A 52 0.44 0.45 10.28
N LEU A 53 1.55 1.12 10.55
CA LEU A 53 2.90 0.57 10.52
C LEU A 53 3.04 -0.48 11.63
N LYS A 54 2.74 -1.73 11.28
CA LYS A 54 2.83 -2.89 12.16
C LYS A 54 4.19 -3.58 11.99
N PRO A 55 4.83 -4.04 13.09
CA PRO A 55 6.01 -4.89 13.00
C PRO A 55 5.72 -6.13 12.15
N ASP A 56 6.73 -6.64 11.44
CA ASP A 56 6.58 -7.84 10.62
C ASP A 56 6.10 -9.03 11.48
N PRO A 57 5.07 -9.80 11.06
CA PRO A 57 4.55 -10.93 11.84
C PRO A 57 5.60 -11.98 12.20
N LEU A 58 6.66 -12.12 11.40
CA LEU A 58 7.77 -13.06 11.65
C LEU A 58 8.62 -12.67 12.86
N VAL A 59 8.45 -11.46 13.39
CA VAL A 59 9.10 -11.01 14.61
C VAL A 59 8.58 -11.82 15.81
N GLY A 60 7.30 -12.21 15.81
CA GLY A 60 6.72 -13.09 16.83
C GLY A 60 6.73 -12.48 18.24
N ILE A 61 6.52 -11.17 18.34
CA ILE A 61 6.46 -10.42 19.59
C ILE A 61 5.14 -9.64 19.60
N ASP A 62 4.27 -9.92 20.57
CA ASP A 62 2.93 -9.34 20.63
C ASP A 62 2.91 -7.86 21.10
N SER A 63 3.96 -7.42 21.80
CA SER A 63 4.12 -6.04 22.32
C SER A 63 5.31 -5.33 21.67
N ALA A 64 5.47 -5.51 20.36
CA ALA A 64 6.48 -4.86 19.56
C ALA A 64 5.94 -3.55 18.98
N GLU A 65 6.71 -2.47 19.09
CA GLU A 65 6.42 -1.20 18.42
C GLU A 65 7.60 -0.82 17.53
N LEU A 66 7.34 -0.15 16.40
CA LEU A 66 8.41 0.34 15.53
C LEU A 66 9.04 1.59 16.16
N VAL A 67 10.36 1.64 16.16
CA VAL A 67 11.09 2.84 16.62
C VAL A 67 10.88 3.96 15.60
N ILE A 68 10.43 5.12 16.07
CA ILE A 68 10.18 6.32 15.26
C ILE A 68 11.37 7.26 15.39
N ASP A 69 11.84 7.81 14.25
CA ASP A 69 12.83 8.87 14.25
C ASP A 69 12.18 10.18 14.73
N ALA A 70 12.69 10.74 15.84
CA ALA A 70 12.18 11.99 16.41
C ALA A 70 12.33 13.21 15.49
N THR A 71 13.18 13.13 14.46
CA THR A 71 13.43 14.26 13.53
C THR A 71 12.50 14.21 12.33
N LEU A 72 12.23 13.01 11.83
CA LEU A 72 11.49 12.79 10.59
C LEU A 72 10.05 12.33 10.85
N GLU A 73 9.70 12.03 12.10
CA GLU A 73 8.40 11.45 12.51
C GLU A 73 8.03 10.20 11.70
N MET A 74 9.03 9.50 11.17
CA MET A 74 8.86 8.28 10.38
C MET A 74 9.45 7.08 11.14
N PRO A 75 8.80 5.91 11.09
CA PRO A 75 9.38 4.70 11.64
C PRO A 75 10.60 4.25 10.84
N TYR A 76 11.51 3.56 11.51
CA TYR A 76 12.59 2.84 10.85
C TYR A 76 12.06 1.53 10.23
N ASP A 77 11.32 1.66 9.12
CA ASP A 77 10.88 0.56 8.26
C ASP A 77 11.30 0.83 6.81
N VAL A 78 12.04 -0.10 6.21
CA VAL A 78 12.52 0.02 4.84
C VAL A 78 12.37 -1.31 4.11
N LEU A 79 11.81 -1.25 2.91
CA LEU A 79 11.80 -2.32 1.93
C LEU A 79 12.66 -1.94 0.72
N LEU A 80 13.74 -2.67 0.50
CA LEU A 80 14.61 -2.55 -0.67
C LEU A 80 14.30 -3.68 -1.66
N THR A 81 14.20 -3.35 -2.93
CA THR A 81 14.03 -4.34 -4.01
C THR A 81 15.14 -4.19 -5.02
N LYS A 82 15.81 -5.29 -5.34
CA LYS A 82 16.81 -5.36 -6.41
C LYS A 82 16.27 -6.24 -7.52
N VAL A 83 16.10 -5.66 -8.71
CA VAL A 83 15.67 -6.34 -9.92
C VAL A 83 16.85 -6.41 -10.89
N ASP A 84 17.18 -7.62 -11.31
CA ASP A 84 18.16 -7.85 -12.38
C ASP A 84 17.45 -8.44 -13.60
N ILE A 85 17.42 -7.67 -14.68
CA ILE A 85 16.73 -7.99 -15.94
C ILE A 85 17.67 -8.79 -16.87
N GLU A 86 18.98 -8.76 -16.63
CA GLU A 86 19.97 -9.46 -17.48
C GLU A 86 20.05 -10.96 -17.14
N TYR A 87 19.54 -11.36 -15.97
CA TYR A 87 19.60 -12.73 -15.47
C TYR A 87 18.44 -13.61 -15.99
N GLY A 88 18.53 -14.00 -17.27
CA GLY A 88 17.66 -14.99 -17.91
C GLY A 88 16.22 -14.52 -18.22
N VAL A 89 15.39 -15.42 -18.76
CA VAL A 89 14.03 -15.12 -19.26
C VAL A 89 13.05 -14.65 -18.17
N TYR A 90 13.37 -14.91 -16.90
CA TYR A 90 12.47 -14.65 -15.76
C TYR A 90 12.91 -13.54 -14.82
N GLY A 91 14.10 -12.96 -14.99
CA GLY A 91 14.65 -11.92 -14.11
C GLY A 91 14.88 -12.41 -12.67
N LEU A 92 15.84 -11.81 -11.96
CA LEU A 92 16.04 -12.06 -10.53
C LEU A 92 15.47 -10.89 -9.73
N TYR A 93 14.41 -11.16 -8.97
CA TYR A 93 13.78 -10.24 -8.05
C TYR A 93 14.17 -10.61 -6.63
N ASN A 94 15.06 -9.82 -6.02
CA ASN A 94 15.43 -9.98 -4.62
C ASN A 94 14.82 -8.85 -3.80
N PHE A 95 14.40 -9.16 -2.58
CA PHE A 95 13.94 -8.18 -1.61
C PHE A 95 14.84 -8.20 -0.37
N TYR A 96 14.94 -7.05 0.28
CA TYR A 96 15.62 -6.86 1.55
C TYR A 96 14.81 -5.89 2.41
N LYS A 97 14.16 -6.41 3.45
CA LYS A 97 13.37 -5.63 4.41
C LYS A 97 14.15 -5.44 5.70
N MET A 98 14.06 -4.27 6.30
CA MET A 98 14.66 -3.95 7.60
C MET A 98 13.70 -3.16 8.46
N GLN A 99 13.59 -3.52 9.73
CA GLN A 99 12.76 -2.82 10.72
C GLN A 99 13.50 -2.71 12.05
N ILE A 100 13.39 -1.57 12.73
CA ILE A 100 13.83 -1.43 14.12
C ILE A 100 12.62 -1.48 15.02
N ILE A 101 12.63 -2.42 15.96
CA ILE A 101 11.50 -2.76 16.81
C ILE A 101 11.92 -2.62 18.26
N GLU A 102 11.12 -1.94 19.07
CA GLU A 102 11.31 -1.82 20.50
C GLU A 102 10.32 -2.75 21.23
N HIS A 103 10.86 -3.55 22.15
CA HIS A 103 10.07 -4.42 23.00
C HIS A 103 9.85 -3.75 24.36
N LYS A 104 8.75 -3.01 24.51
CA LYS A 104 8.43 -2.25 25.74
C LYS A 104 8.50 -3.09 27.03
N ALA A 105 8.08 -4.34 26.99
CA ALA A 105 8.07 -5.20 28.18
C ALA A 105 9.45 -5.75 28.60
N LYS A 106 10.50 -5.61 27.78
CA LYS A 106 11.86 -6.15 28.07
C LYS A 106 12.94 -5.09 27.94
N ASP A 107 12.56 -3.84 27.66
CA ASP A 107 13.48 -2.71 27.44
C ASP A 107 14.62 -3.10 26.48
N LEU A 108 14.24 -3.74 25.37
CA LEU A 108 15.16 -4.30 24.38
C LEU A 108 14.81 -3.79 23.00
N VAL A 109 15.82 -3.35 22.27
CA VAL A 109 15.67 -2.96 20.86
C VAL A 109 16.12 -4.11 19.97
N LEU A 110 15.35 -4.39 18.92
CA LEU A 110 15.61 -5.45 17.97
C LEU A 110 15.72 -4.87 16.56
N LEU A 111 16.82 -5.13 15.89
CA LEU A 111 16.94 -4.95 14.45
C LEU A 111 16.50 -6.22 13.76
N PHE A 112 15.38 -6.15 13.04
CA PHE A 112 14.87 -7.22 12.20
C PHE A 112 15.35 -6.99 10.76
N THR A 113 15.99 -7.99 10.17
CA THR A 113 16.40 -7.99 8.76
C THR A 113 15.85 -9.22 8.08
N ARG A 114 15.28 -9.07 6.89
CA ARG A 114 14.70 -10.16 6.10
C ARG A 114 15.10 -10.02 4.64
N TRP A 115 15.54 -11.10 4.01
CA TRP A 115 15.97 -11.08 2.61
C TRP A 115 15.63 -12.37 1.90
N GLY A 116 15.41 -12.29 0.59
CA GLY A 116 15.12 -13.46 -0.20
C GLY A 116 14.73 -13.11 -1.63
N ARG A 117 14.28 -14.13 -2.35
CA ARG A 117 13.63 -13.95 -3.65
C ARG A 117 12.18 -13.54 -3.44
N VAL A 118 11.71 -12.63 -4.26
CA VAL A 118 10.30 -12.22 -4.27
C VAL A 118 9.43 -13.45 -4.58
N GLY A 119 8.42 -13.69 -3.74
CA GLY A 119 7.56 -14.88 -3.80
C GLY A 119 7.97 -16.02 -2.84
N ASP A 120 9.12 -15.92 -2.19
CA ASP A 120 9.52 -16.84 -1.12
C ASP A 120 9.43 -16.14 0.25
N THR A 121 9.33 -16.92 1.33
CA THR A 121 9.40 -16.42 2.71
C THR A 121 10.76 -15.74 2.95
N GLY A 122 11.82 -16.28 2.34
CA GLY A 122 13.19 -15.79 2.48
C GLY A 122 13.80 -16.18 3.83
N GLN A 123 14.97 -15.60 4.11
CA GLN A 123 15.65 -15.71 5.39
C GLN A 123 15.43 -14.45 6.20
N TYR A 124 15.51 -14.58 7.53
CA TYR A 124 15.43 -13.45 8.43
C TYR A 124 16.44 -13.60 9.56
N GLN A 125 16.83 -12.47 10.13
CA GLN A 125 17.72 -12.38 11.28
C GLN A 125 17.18 -11.34 12.26
N LYS A 126 17.35 -11.67 13.54
CA LYS A 126 16.95 -10.86 14.68
C LYS A 126 18.21 -10.52 15.46
N THR A 127 18.60 -9.25 15.46
CA THR A 127 19.80 -8.79 16.18
C THR A 127 19.37 -7.90 17.35
N PRO A 128 19.53 -8.35 18.61
CA PRO A 128 19.20 -7.55 19.78
C PRO A 128 20.25 -6.48 20.05
N PHE A 129 19.79 -5.32 20.52
CA PHE A 129 20.58 -4.15 20.90
C PHE A 129 20.08 -3.61 22.24
N ALA A 130 21.02 -3.05 23.01
CA ALA A 130 20.70 -2.46 24.31
C ALA A 130 20.08 -1.06 24.20
N THR A 131 20.36 -0.32 23.12
CA THR A 131 19.81 1.04 22.90
C THR A 131 19.37 1.23 21.46
N ALA A 132 18.44 2.16 21.25
CA ALA A 132 17.93 2.50 19.92
C ALA A 132 19.02 3.08 19.02
N GLU A 133 19.93 3.89 19.56
CA GLU A 133 21.01 4.54 18.80
C GLU A 133 21.97 3.50 18.21
N ALA A 134 22.29 2.44 18.96
CA ALA A 134 23.14 1.36 18.49
C ALA A 134 22.47 0.59 17.32
N ALA A 135 21.16 0.33 17.44
CA ALA A 135 20.38 -0.29 16.37
C ALA A 135 20.31 0.60 15.13
N VAL A 136 20.10 1.91 15.30
CA VAL A 136 20.06 2.90 14.21
C VAL A 136 21.41 3.01 13.51
N ALA A 137 22.52 2.97 14.24
CA ALA A 137 23.86 3.00 13.65
C ALA A 137 24.12 1.78 12.74
N GLU A 138 23.78 0.58 13.21
CA GLU A 138 23.92 -0.63 12.40
C GLU A 138 22.92 -0.65 11.23
N PHE A 139 21.68 -0.19 11.45
CA PHE A 139 20.69 -0.01 10.40
C PHE A 139 21.21 0.89 9.27
N LYS A 140 21.73 2.07 9.60
CA LYS A 140 22.30 3.03 8.61
C LYS A 140 23.46 2.41 7.84
N LYS A 141 24.31 1.62 8.52
CA LYS A 141 25.43 0.91 7.90
C LYS A 141 24.97 -0.17 6.92
N ILE A 142 23.99 -1.00 7.31
CA ILE A 142 23.44 -2.05 6.43
C ILE A 142 22.69 -1.40 5.26
N PHE A 143 21.89 -0.38 5.52
CA PHE A 143 21.18 0.39 4.51
C PHE A 143 22.15 0.90 3.44
N LYS A 144 23.20 1.61 3.84
CA LYS A 144 24.23 2.12 2.90
C LYS A 144 24.94 1.02 2.11
N ALA A 145 25.07 -0.18 2.66
CA ALA A 145 25.70 -1.31 1.99
C ALA A 145 24.77 -2.04 0.98
N LYS A 146 23.45 -1.84 1.09
CA LYS A 146 22.43 -2.53 0.30
C LYS A 146 21.64 -1.63 -0.64
N SER A 147 21.61 -0.32 -0.37
CA SER A 147 21.15 0.75 -1.27
C SER A 147 22.14 0.95 -2.41
#